data_AF-A0A7C5JGZ3-F1
#
_entry.id   AF-A0A7C5JGZ3-F1
#
_cell.length_a   1.000
_cell.length_b   1.000
_cell.length_c   1.000
_cell.angle_alpha   90.00
_cell.angle_beta   90.00
_cell.angle_gamma   90.00
#
_symmetry.space_group_name_H-M   'P 1'
#
loop_
_entity.id
_entity.type
_entity.pdbx_description
1 polymer ?
#
loop_
_entity_poly.entity_id
_entity_poly.type
_entity_poly.pdbx_seq_one_letter_code
_entity_poly.pdbx_strand_id
1 'polypeptide(L)'
;MDNVIEWLKTNGNLKIIDEPLDVELEIPHIAYIEVKKEDSRPLLFTNPINKSKDIKYDIPVLMNIFANKELTEKIFDKHPDSVAEGIEKLLKLKPPKGFIEKLKMIPQLFALKKVFPKRLKSSGECQEVIICKDNVDLDKLPILKTWEEDGGAFITMGQVYTQSLDGSMQNLGMYRLQQYDKNHLGMHWQIHKDASHFFDQYQKAGKKMPVTVA
;
A
#
# COMPACT_ATOMS: atom_id res chain seq x y z
N MET A 1 -0.49 14.36 -4.47
CA MET A 1 0.97 14.25 -4.66
C MET A 1 1.13 13.39 -5.88
N ASP A 2 1.36 14.02 -7.02
CA ASP A 2 1.19 13.35 -8.32
C ASP A 2 2.48 12.63 -8.74
N ASN A 3 3.63 13.00 -8.16
CA ASN A 3 4.88 12.27 -8.22
C ASN A 3 5.53 12.21 -6.84
N VAL A 4 5.52 11.04 -6.20
CA VAL A 4 6.06 10.84 -4.86
C VAL A 4 7.58 11.00 -4.81
N ILE A 5 8.30 10.55 -5.85
CA ILE A 5 9.77 10.58 -5.89
C ILE A 5 10.26 12.03 -5.92
N GLU A 6 9.71 12.86 -6.82
CA GLU A 6 10.09 14.28 -6.90
C GLU A 6 9.75 15.05 -5.62
N TRP A 7 8.60 14.72 -5.01
CA TRP A 7 8.25 15.30 -3.73
C TRP A 7 9.23 14.89 -2.62
N LEU A 8 9.65 13.63 -2.55
CA LEU A 8 10.63 13.15 -1.56
C LEU A 8 12.03 13.73 -1.79
N LYS A 9 12.45 13.96 -3.05
CA LYS A 9 13.69 14.70 -3.36
C LYS A 9 13.69 16.09 -2.74
N THR A 10 12.54 16.76 -2.78
CA THR A 10 12.41 18.15 -2.31
C THR A 10 12.19 18.23 -0.80
N ASN A 11 11.38 17.34 -0.23
CA ASN A 11 10.86 17.47 1.14
C ASN A 11 11.36 16.42 2.13
N GLY A 12 11.90 15.30 1.62
CA GLY A 12 12.21 14.11 2.41
C GLY A 12 13.68 13.73 2.47
N ASN A 13 14.59 14.54 1.90
CA ASN A 13 16.01 14.21 1.80
C ASN A 13 16.24 12.82 1.19
N LEU A 14 15.51 12.51 0.11
CA LEU A 14 15.58 11.22 -0.58
C LEU A 14 17.03 10.89 -0.95
N LYS A 15 17.53 9.76 -0.46
CA LYS A 15 18.82 9.22 -0.92
C LYS A 15 18.59 8.31 -2.11
N ILE A 16 19.28 8.63 -3.20
CA ILE A 16 19.32 7.81 -4.41
C ILE A 16 20.57 6.92 -4.31
N ILE A 17 20.40 5.63 -4.59
CA ILE A 17 21.44 4.60 -4.58
C ILE A 17 21.40 3.96 -5.97
N ASP A 18 22.45 4.19 -6.75
CA ASP A 18 22.56 3.73 -8.13
C ASP A 18 23.43 2.50 -8.29
N GLU A 19 24.09 2.06 -7.22
CA GLU A 19 24.82 0.80 -7.22
C GLU A 19 23.87 -0.38 -7.51
N PRO A 20 24.27 -1.34 -8.37
CA PRO A 20 23.51 -2.57 -8.56
C PRO A 20 23.44 -3.37 -7.26
N LEU A 21 22.23 -3.55 -6.72
CA LEU A 21 22.00 -4.17 -5.43
C LEU A 21 20.93 -5.24 -5.50
N ASP A 22 21.15 -6.34 -4.77
CA ASP A 22 20.27 -7.49 -4.79
C ASP A 22 18.95 -7.22 -4.05
N VAL A 23 17.83 -7.61 -4.67
CA VAL A 23 16.50 -7.66 -4.03
C VAL A 23 16.44 -8.72 -2.93
N GLU A 24 17.34 -9.70 -2.97
CA GLU A 24 17.55 -10.67 -1.91
C GLU A 24 18.59 -10.13 -0.91
N LEU A 25 18.12 -9.84 0.31
CA LEU A 25 18.90 -9.47 1.48
C LEU A 25 19.61 -8.09 1.41
N GLU A 26 20.23 -7.69 0.29
CA GLU A 26 21.05 -6.47 0.23
C GLU A 26 20.24 -5.17 0.35
N ILE A 27 19.33 -4.93 -0.60
CA ILE A 27 18.41 -3.78 -0.58
C ILE A 27 17.66 -3.69 0.76
N PRO A 28 16.97 -4.75 1.23
CA PRO A 28 16.25 -4.69 2.50
C PRO A 28 17.17 -4.47 3.71
N HIS A 29 18.40 -5.01 3.72
CA HIS A 29 19.35 -4.78 4.81
C HIS A 29 19.84 -3.33 4.87
N ILE A 30 20.12 -2.71 3.72
CA ILE A 30 20.48 -1.29 3.65
C ILE A 30 19.32 -0.43 4.18
N ALA A 31 18.09 -0.72 3.76
CA ALA A 31 16.90 -0.01 4.26
C ALA A 31 16.70 -0.23 5.77
N TYR A 32 16.98 -1.43 6.28
CA TYR A 32 16.94 -1.75 7.70
C TYR A 32 17.98 -0.98 8.51
N ILE A 33 19.21 -0.82 8.01
CA ILE A 33 20.23 0.00 8.69
C ILE A 33 19.81 1.48 8.67
N GLU A 34 19.32 2.00 7.55
CA GLU A 34 18.94 3.40 7.42
C GLU A 34 17.85 3.80 8.41
N VAL A 35 16.84 2.95 8.61
CA VAL A 35 15.71 3.25 9.51
C VAL A 35 16.12 3.29 11.00
N LYS A 36 17.32 2.82 11.35
CA LYS A 36 17.85 2.88 12.73
C LYS A 36 18.57 4.19 13.05
N LYS A 37 18.78 5.05 12.06
CA LYS A 37 19.44 6.34 12.25
C LYS A 37 18.45 7.38 12.78
N GLU A 38 18.94 8.33 13.57
CA GLU A 38 18.13 9.45 14.06
C GLU A 38 17.61 10.32 12.90
N ASP A 39 18.42 10.48 11.84
CA ASP A 39 18.12 11.23 10.62
C ASP A 39 17.65 10.32 9.47
N SER A 40 17.01 9.19 9.79
CA SER A 40 16.45 8.23 8.84
C SER A 40 15.70 8.92 7.69
N ARG A 41 15.97 8.47 6.47
CA ARG A 41 15.41 9.03 5.22
C ARG A 41 14.93 7.93 4.26
N PRO A 42 14.07 8.28 3.29
CA PRO A 42 13.68 7.38 2.22
C PRO A 42 14.86 7.05 1.31
N LEU A 43 14.82 5.85 0.73
CA LEU A 43 15.85 5.34 -0.17
C LEU A 43 15.23 4.95 -1.51
N LEU A 44 15.84 5.40 -2.62
CA LEU A 44 15.50 4.97 -3.97
C LEU A 44 16.66 4.20 -4.57
N PHE A 45 16.47 2.90 -4.78
CA PHE A 45 17.41 2.02 -5.46
C PHE A 45 17.06 1.97 -6.95
N THR A 46 17.94 2.49 -7.80
CA THR A 46 17.63 2.65 -9.24
C THR A 46 18.06 1.47 -10.11
N ASN A 47 18.97 0.63 -9.62
CA ASN A 47 19.46 -0.56 -10.33
C ASN A 47 19.28 -1.85 -9.53
N PRO A 48 18.04 -2.24 -9.15
CA PRO A 48 17.82 -3.51 -8.48
C PRO A 48 18.18 -4.68 -9.41
N ILE A 49 18.76 -5.72 -8.82
CA ILE A 49 19.08 -7.00 -9.48
C ILE A 49 18.60 -8.17 -8.62
N ASN A 50 18.49 -9.36 -9.21
CA ASN A 50 18.40 -10.61 -8.47
C ASN A 50 19.55 -11.51 -8.93
N LYS A 51 20.55 -11.73 -8.07
CA LYS A 51 21.75 -12.49 -8.45
C LYS A 51 21.45 -13.98 -8.62
N SER A 52 20.55 -14.53 -7.80
CA SER A 52 20.23 -15.96 -7.81
C SER A 52 19.51 -16.39 -9.10
N LYS A 53 18.76 -15.47 -9.70
CA LYS A 53 17.99 -15.67 -10.94
C LYS A 53 18.62 -15.04 -12.18
N ASP A 54 19.75 -14.34 -12.05
CA ASP A 54 20.39 -13.57 -13.13
C ASP A 54 19.44 -12.55 -13.80
N ILE A 55 18.71 -11.79 -12.97
CA ILE A 55 17.74 -10.79 -13.43
C ILE A 55 18.25 -9.38 -13.12
N LYS A 56 18.12 -8.48 -14.10
CA LYS A 56 18.22 -7.03 -13.90
C LYS A 56 16.83 -6.42 -14.09
N TYR A 57 16.42 -5.56 -13.16
CA TYR A 57 15.10 -4.93 -13.19
C TYR A 57 15.19 -3.49 -13.72
N ASP A 58 14.21 -3.11 -14.55
CA ASP A 58 14.02 -1.72 -14.99
C ASP A 58 13.17 -0.90 -13.98
N ILE A 59 12.51 -1.57 -13.05
CA ILE A 59 11.64 -0.97 -12.05
C ILE A 59 12.47 -0.63 -10.81
N PRO A 60 12.59 0.64 -10.40
CA PRO A 60 13.33 1.00 -9.19
C PRO A 60 12.57 0.59 -7.92
N VAL A 61 13.30 0.40 -6.82
CA VAL A 61 12.72 0.07 -5.51
C VAL A 61 12.79 1.30 -4.60
N LEU A 62 11.63 1.78 -4.13
CA LEU A 62 11.51 2.86 -3.16
C LEU A 62 11.21 2.28 -1.77
N MET A 63 12.04 2.60 -0.79
CA MET A 63 11.91 2.13 0.60
C MET A 63 11.88 3.28 1.60
N ASN A 64 11.42 2.99 2.81
CA ASN A 64 11.40 3.90 3.95
C ASN A 64 10.68 5.24 3.68
N ILE A 65 9.55 5.23 2.94
CA ILE A 65 8.78 6.45 2.65
C ILE A 65 8.40 7.20 3.94
N PHE A 66 8.05 6.45 5.00
CA PHE A 66 7.73 6.97 6.33
C PHE A 66 8.94 6.93 7.27
N ALA A 67 10.09 7.42 6.79
CA ALA A 67 11.39 7.24 7.44
C ALA A 67 11.48 7.78 8.88
N ASN A 68 10.78 8.89 9.16
CA ASN A 68 10.77 9.57 10.44
C ASN A 68 9.45 10.34 10.66
N LYS A 69 9.23 10.83 11.89
CA LYS A 69 8.00 11.53 12.29
C LYS A 69 7.75 12.81 11.48
N GLU A 70 8.77 13.65 11.32
CA GLU A 70 8.65 14.93 10.60
C GLU A 70 8.25 14.71 9.13
N LEU A 71 8.89 13.76 8.45
CA LEU A 71 8.55 13.42 7.07
C LEU A 71 7.13 12.85 6.97
N THR A 72 6.74 12.00 7.92
CA THR A 72 5.39 11.43 7.97
C THR A 72 4.34 12.53 8.13
N GLU A 73 4.57 13.51 8.99
CA GLU A 73 3.70 14.68 9.16
C GLU A 73 3.58 15.51 7.88
N LYS A 74 4.70 15.72 7.17
CA LYS A 74 4.70 16.41 5.86
C LYS A 74 3.91 15.64 4.81
N ILE A 75 3.99 14.31 4.78
CA ILE A 75 3.23 13.47 3.84
C ILE A 75 1.73 13.58 4.08
N PHE A 76 1.30 13.56 5.36
CA PHE A 76 -0.10 13.67 5.73
C PHE A 76 -0.63 15.10 5.79
N ASP A 77 0.24 16.10 5.65
CA ASP A 77 -0.05 17.52 5.85
C ASP A 77 -0.72 17.82 7.21
N LYS A 78 -0.48 16.94 8.19
CA LYS A 78 -1.14 16.93 9.51
C LYS A 78 -0.31 16.17 10.54
N HIS A 79 -0.42 16.60 11.79
CA HIS A 79 0.02 15.81 12.93
C HIS A 79 -0.91 14.57 13.10
N PRO A 80 -0.37 13.37 13.39
CA PRO A 80 -1.17 12.16 13.58
C PRO A 80 -2.31 12.30 14.60
N ASP A 81 -2.08 13.00 15.70
CA ASP A 81 -3.11 13.22 16.73
C ASP A 81 -4.32 14.00 16.19
N SER A 82 -4.09 14.98 15.31
CA SER A 82 -5.17 15.73 14.66
C SER A 82 -6.02 14.83 13.75
N VAL A 83 -5.41 13.80 13.15
CA VAL A 83 -6.14 12.78 12.38
C VAL A 83 -6.97 11.90 13.32
N ALA A 84 -6.39 11.46 14.44
CA ALA A 84 -7.08 10.65 15.44
C ALA A 84 -8.30 11.36 16.03
N GLU A 85 -8.16 12.63 16.42
CA GLU A 85 -9.29 13.45 16.88
C GLU A 85 -10.41 13.58 15.84
N GLY A 86 -10.04 13.70 14.56
CA GLY A 86 -10.98 13.75 13.46
C GLY A 86 -11.81 12.48 13.36
N ILE A 87 -11.16 11.32 13.46
CA ILE A 87 -11.81 10.01 13.45
C ILE A 87 -12.72 9.86 14.68
N GLU A 88 -12.25 10.23 15.87
CA GLU A 88 -13.04 10.14 17.10
C GLU A 88 -14.32 10.99 17.03
N LYS A 89 -14.23 12.22 16.49
CA LYS A 89 -15.38 13.10 16.27
C LYS A 89 -16.40 12.46 15.32
N LEU A 90 -15.94 11.74 14.29
CA LEU A 90 -16.82 11.03 13.37
C LEU A 90 -17.50 9.82 14.02
N LEU A 91 -16.80 9.06 14.86
CA LEU A 91 -17.37 7.93 15.60
C LEU A 91 -18.40 8.36 16.65
N LYS A 92 -18.23 9.57 17.22
CA LYS A 92 -19.12 10.13 18.26
C LYS A 92 -20.23 11.04 17.71
N LEU A 93 -20.45 11.06 16.39
CA LEU A 93 -21.50 11.86 15.76
C LEU A 93 -22.89 11.49 16.32
N LYS A 94 -23.48 12.40 17.09
CA LYS A 94 -24.87 12.29 17.56
C LYS A 94 -25.80 12.92 16.52
N PRO A 95 -27.00 12.36 16.28
CA PRO A 95 -27.97 12.99 15.38
C PRO A 95 -28.38 14.37 15.92
N PRO A 96 -28.41 15.41 15.07
CA PRO A 96 -28.64 16.78 15.50
C PRO A 96 -30.09 16.95 15.96
N LYS A 97 -30.28 17.61 17.10
CA LYS A 97 -31.60 17.98 17.62
C LYS A 97 -31.84 19.47 17.34
N GLY A 98 -32.62 19.74 16.30
CA GLY A 98 -33.07 21.09 15.94
C GLY A 98 -32.42 21.67 14.69
N PHE A 99 -32.92 22.84 14.26
CA PHE A 99 -32.58 23.45 12.96
C PHE A 99 -31.16 24.04 12.93
N ILE A 100 -30.72 24.66 14.03
CA ILE A 100 -29.38 25.26 14.15
C ILE A 100 -28.29 24.18 14.15
N GLU A 101 -28.51 23.07 14.85
CA GLU A 101 -27.57 21.94 14.86
C GLU A 101 -27.45 21.27 13.48
N LYS A 102 -28.57 21.15 12.75
CA LYS A 102 -28.54 20.69 11.35
C LYS A 102 -27.69 21.59 10.47
N LEU A 103 -27.79 22.92 10.62
CA LEU A 103 -26.98 23.87 9.86
C LEU A 103 -25.48 23.72 10.15
N LYS A 104 -25.10 23.47 11.42
CA LYS A 104 -23.71 23.25 11.85
C LYS A 104 -23.11 21.94 11.33
N MET A 105 -23.94 20.96 10.98
CA MET A 105 -23.48 19.69 10.40
C MET A 105 -23.20 19.76 8.89
N ILE A 106 -23.73 20.77 8.19
CA ILE A 106 -23.56 20.91 6.74
C ILE A 106 -22.08 20.89 6.30
N PRO A 107 -21.15 21.66 6.91
CA PRO A 107 -19.73 21.61 6.54
C PRO A 107 -19.08 20.24 6.79
N GLN A 108 -19.48 19.55 7.86
CA GLN A 108 -18.98 18.20 8.18
C GLN A 108 -19.45 17.17 7.14
N LEU A 109 -20.70 17.24 6.69
CA LEU A 109 -21.21 16.40 5.59
C LEU A 109 -20.47 16.70 4.28
N PHE A 110 -20.17 17.97 3.99
CA PHE A 110 -19.37 18.32 2.80
C PHE A 110 -17.95 17.78 2.86
N ALA A 111 -17.32 17.74 4.05
CA ALA A 111 -16.02 17.10 4.23
C ALA A 111 -16.10 15.59 4.00
N LEU A 112 -17.17 14.92 4.47
CA LEU A 112 -17.41 13.49 4.27
C LEU A 112 -17.61 13.12 2.80
N LYS A 113 -18.13 14.03 1.95
CA LYS A 113 -18.25 13.80 0.50
C LYS A 113 -16.90 13.45 -0.15
N LYS A 114 -15.79 13.97 0.39
CA LYS A 114 -14.43 13.73 -0.12
C LYS A 114 -13.84 12.39 0.33
N VAL A 115 -14.50 11.66 1.23
CA VAL A 115 -14.03 10.36 1.75
C VAL A 115 -14.22 9.26 0.70
N PHE A 116 -15.28 9.33 -0.10
CA PHE A 116 -15.55 8.31 -1.09
C PHE A 116 -14.67 8.48 -2.34
N PRO A 117 -14.01 7.41 -2.82
CA PRO A 117 -13.17 7.49 -4.00
C PRO A 117 -14.00 7.84 -5.25
N LYS A 118 -13.46 8.73 -6.09
CA LYS A 118 -14.06 9.04 -7.38
C LYS A 118 -13.73 7.92 -8.38
N ARG A 119 -14.76 7.26 -8.92
CA ARG A 119 -14.59 6.29 -10.01
C ARG A 119 -14.34 7.02 -11.33
N LEU A 120 -13.25 6.69 -12.00
CA LEU A 120 -12.96 7.18 -13.35
C LEU A 120 -13.86 6.48 -14.37
N LYS A 121 -14.18 7.18 -15.46
CA LYS A 121 -14.95 6.61 -16.59
C LYS A 121 -14.04 5.94 -17.63
N SER A 122 -12.75 6.28 -17.62
CA SER A 122 -11.70 5.75 -18.47
C SER A 122 -10.70 4.96 -17.64
N SER A 123 -9.79 4.26 -18.32
CA SER A 123 -8.64 3.63 -17.68
C SER A 123 -7.81 4.65 -16.90
N GLY A 124 -7.28 4.22 -15.75
CA GLY A 124 -6.32 5.01 -14.98
C GLY A 124 -4.88 4.81 -15.46
N GLU A 125 -3.97 5.67 -15.04
CA GLU A 125 -2.53 5.61 -15.36
C GLU A 125 -1.91 4.25 -14.99
N CYS A 126 -2.38 3.62 -13.90
CA CYS A 126 -1.94 2.28 -13.48
C CYS A 126 -2.31 1.15 -14.46
N GLN A 127 -3.01 1.44 -15.57
CA GLN A 127 -3.46 0.48 -16.57
C GLN A 127 -2.82 0.73 -17.96
N GLU A 128 -1.82 1.60 -18.07
CA GLU A 128 -1.11 1.89 -19.33
C GLU A 128 -0.33 0.67 -19.86
N VAL A 129 0.24 -0.13 -18.95
CA VAL A 129 0.96 -1.36 -19.27
C VAL A 129 0.17 -2.56 -18.75
N ILE A 130 -0.33 -3.41 -19.66
CA ILE A 130 -1.14 -4.58 -19.31
C ILE A 130 -0.40 -5.86 -19.71
N ILE A 131 -0.05 -6.67 -18.72
CA ILE A 131 0.45 -8.03 -18.93
C ILE A 131 -0.74 -8.99 -18.85
N CYS A 132 -1.09 -9.61 -19.97
CA CYS A 132 -2.18 -10.58 -20.03
C CYS A 132 -1.85 -11.84 -19.24
N LYS A 133 -2.89 -12.52 -18.73
CA LYS A 133 -2.81 -13.67 -17.82
C LYS A 133 -1.77 -14.74 -18.21
N ASP A 134 -1.69 -15.09 -19.49
CA ASP A 134 -0.81 -16.16 -19.97
C ASP A 134 0.68 -15.77 -19.94
N ASN A 135 0.97 -14.47 -19.88
CA ASN A 135 2.31 -13.88 -19.87
C ASN A 135 2.70 -13.32 -18.49
N VAL A 136 1.86 -13.54 -17.47
CA VAL A 136 2.15 -13.09 -16.09
C VAL A 136 3.37 -13.84 -15.57
N ASP A 137 4.32 -13.03 -15.10
CA ASP A 137 5.52 -13.49 -14.44
C ASP A 137 5.89 -12.50 -13.33
N LEU A 138 5.75 -12.94 -12.09
CA LEU A 138 6.05 -12.18 -10.88
C LEU A 138 7.55 -11.89 -10.75
N ASP A 139 8.43 -12.66 -11.40
CA ASP A 139 9.87 -12.40 -11.41
C ASP A 139 10.26 -11.18 -12.25
N LYS A 140 9.30 -10.52 -12.91
CA LYS A 140 9.51 -9.19 -13.53
C LYS A 140 9.44 -8.06 -12.52
N LEU A 141 8.94 -8.31 -11.31
CA LEU A 141 8.85 -7.32 -10.25
C LEU A 141 10.03 -7.51 -9.28
N PRO A 142 10.67 -6.44 -8.80
CA PRO A 142 11.76 -6.52 -7.83
C PRO A 142 11.21 -6.80 -6.40
N ILE A 143 10.59 -7.97 -6.21
CA ILE A 143 10.03 -8.39 -4.93
C ILE A 143 11.17 -8.77 -3.99
N LEU A 144 11.16 -8.24 -2.76
CA LEU A 144 12.28 -8.37 -1.84
C LEU A 144 12.19 -9.65 -0.99
N LYS A 145 13.32 -10.34 -0.79
CA LYS A 145 13.49 -11.30 0.31
C LYS A 145 14.26 -10.60 1.44
N THR A 146 13.63 -10.41 2.60
CA THR A 146 14.17 -9.52 3.64
C THR A 146 15.19 -10.21 4.52
N TRP A 147 14.91 -11.45 4.93
CA TRP A 147 15.76 -12.23 5.83
C TRP A 147 16.16 -13.56 5.21
N GLU A 148 17.31 -14.09 5.65
CA GLU A 148 17.86 -15.35 5.14
C GLU A 148 16.87 -16.52 5.30
N GLU A 149 16.22 -16.57 6.47
CA GLU A 149 15.23 -17.59 6.85
C GLU A 149 13.80 -17.31 6.34
N ASP A 150 13.57 -16.21 5.60
CA ASP A 150 12.26 -16.00 4.98
C ASP A 150 11.98 -17.12 3.96
N GLY A 151 10.76 -17.67 3.98
CA GLY A 151 10.33 -18.73 3.07
C GLY A 151 10.24 -18.32 1.59
N GLY A 152 10.54 -17.07 1.25
CA GLY A 152 10.53 -16.53 -0.11
C GLY A 152 10.53 -15.00 -0.13
N ALA A 153 10.37 -14.43 -1.32
CA ALA A 153 10.20 -12.99 -1.49
C ALA A 153 8.78 -12.55 -1.11
N PHE A 154 8.65 -11.35 -0.57
CA PHE A 154 7.37 -10.79 -0.11
C PHE A 154 7.09 -9.40 -0.68
N ILE A 155 5.87 -9.19 -1.15
CA ILE A 155 5.30 -7.85 -1.29
C ILE A 155 4.82 -7.42 0.09
N THR A 156 5.39 -6.34 0.62
CA THR A 156 5.18 -5.92 2.02
C THR A 156 4.21 -4.75 2.18
N MET A 157 3.98 -3.98 1.11
CA MET A 157 3.10 -2.80 1.07
C MET A 157 1.87 -2.99 0.16
N GLY A 158 1.53 -4.24 -0.21
CA GLY A 158 0.42 -4.52 -1.13
C GLY A 158 -0.93 -4.12 -0.53
N GLN A 159 -1.64 -3.22 -1.20
CA GLN A 159 -2.98 -2.79 -0.83
C GLN A 159 -4.01 -3.73 -1.45
N VAL A 160 -4.47 -4.69 -0.67
CA VAL A 160 -5.40 -5.72 -1.11
C VAL A 160 -6.83 -5.22 -1.00
N TYR A 161 -7.47 -5.10 -2.14
CA TYR A 161 -8.86 -4.77 -2.28
C TYR A 161 -9.73 -6.03 -2.38
N THR A 162 -10.80 -6.04 -1.59
CA THR A 162 -11.77 -7.14 -1.52
C THR A 162 -13.19 -6.57 -1.43
N GLN A 163 -14.19 -7.37 -1.80
CA GLN A 163 -15.59 -6.97 -1.74
C GLN A 163 -16.47 -8.14 -1.27
N SER A 164 -17.63 -7.83 -0.67
CA SER A 164 -18.63 -8.83 -0.32
C SER A 164 -19.19 -9.55 -1.55
N LEU A 165 -19.88 -10.68 -1.34
CA LEU A 165 -20.43 -11.47 -2.44
C LEU A 165 -21.51 -10.74 -3.25
N ASP A 166 -22.28 -9.87 -2.60
CA ASP A 166 -23.29 -8.99 -3.21
C ASP A 166 -22.71 -7.67 -3.75
N GLY A 167 -21.43 -7.39 -3.48
CA GLY A 167 -20.73 -6.16 -3.89
C GLY A 167 -21.12 -4.89 -3.11
N SER A 168 -21.93 -5.00 -2.05
CA SER A 168 -22.38 -3.84 -1.25
C SER A 168 -21.29 -3.28 -0.34
N MET A 169 -20.34 -4.13 0.08
CA MET A 169 -19.25 -3.77 0.97
C MET A 169 -17.90 -3.95 0.29
N GLN A 170 -16.95 -3.10 0.66
CA GLN A 170 -15.61 -3.06 0.10
C GLN A 170 -14.62 -2.89 1.25
N ASN A 171 -13.47 -3.54 1.14
CA ASN A 171 -12.40 -3.43 2.12
C ASN A 171 -11.06 -3.25 1.39
N LEU A 172 -10.23 -2.36 1.94
CA LEU A 172 -8.84 -2.17 1.53
C LEU A 172 -7.97 -2.44 2.74
N GLY A 173 -7.10 -3.43 2.66
CA GLY A 173 -6.16 -3.73 3.72
C GLY A 173 -4.75 -3.92 3.20
N MET A 174 -3.77 -3.64 4.04
CA MET A 174 -2.37 -3.94 3.77
C MET A 174 -2.06 -5.36 4.26
N TYR A 175 -1.49 -6.18 3.39
CA TYR A 175 -1.13 -7.57 3.69
C TYR A 175 0.22 -7.91 3.09
N ARG A 176 0.92 -8.84 3.75
CA ARG A 176 2.13 -9.46 3.19
C ARG A 176 1.72 -10.53 2.20
N LEU A 177 2.34 -10.53 1.02
CA LEU A 177 2.06 -11.48 -0.06
C LEU A 177 3.35 -12.21 -0.42
N GLN A 178 3.42 -13.50 -0.12
CA GLN A 178 4.57 -14.34 -0.43
C GLN A 178 4.53 -14.74 -1.91
N GLN A 179 5.63 -14.60 -2.64
CA GLN A 179 5.74 -15.18 -3.96
C GLN A 179 6.06 -16.67 -3.86
N TYR A 180 5.20 -17.52 -4.45
CA TYR A 180 5.47 -18.96 -4.56
C TYR A 180 6.05 -19.34 -5.92
N ASP A 181 5.52 -18.75 -6.99
CA ASP A 181 5.98 -18.99 -8.36
C ASP A 181 5.68 -17.77 -9.26
N LYS A 182 5.71 -17.95 -10.58
CA LYS A 182 5.50 -16.90 -11.57
C LYS A 182 4.12 -16.22 -11.51
N ASN A 183 3.09 -16.86 -10.96
CA ASN A 183 1.73 -16.32 -10.98
C ASN A 183 0.88 -16.65 -9.75
N HIS A 184 1.50 -17.17 -8.67
CA HIS A 184 0.83 -17.41 -7.39
C HIS A 184 1.46 -16.61 -6.26
N LEU A 185 0.59 -15.90 -5.53
CA LEU A 185 0.91 -15.24 -4.28
C LEU A 185 0.21 -15.94 -3.11
N GLY A 186 0.96 -16.23 -2.05
CA GLY A 186 0.43 -16.61 -0.75
C GLY A 186 -0.02 -15.37 0.00
N MET A 187 -1.28 -15.33 0.41
CA MET A 187 -1.84 -14.22 1.16
C MET A 187 -2.41 -14.73 2.48
N HIS A 188 -1.90 -14.20 3.59
CA HIS A 188 -2.40 -14.53 4.92
C HIS A 188 -3.34 -13.42 5.42
N TRP A 189 -4.63 -13.75 5.54
CA TRP A 189 -5.58 -12.92 6.26
C TRP A 189 -5.68 -13.35 7.71
N GLN A 190 -5.50 -12.41 8.62
CA GLN A 190 -5.85 -12.63 10.02
C GLN A 190 -7.38 -12.73 10.13
N ILE A 191 -7.84 -13.67 10.95
CA ILE A 191 -9.26 -14.02 11.16
C ILE A 191 -10.18 -12.84 11.52
N HIS A 192 -9.64 -11.75 12.06
CA HIS A 192 -10.40 -10.58 12.49
C HIS A 192 -10.53 -9.48 11.42
N LYS A 193 -10.01 -9.71 10.21
CA LYS A 193 -10.08 -8.73 9.11
C LYS A 193 -11.31 -8.99 8.23
N ASP A 194 -11.96 -7.91 7.77
CA ASP A 194 -13.18 -7.99 6.93
C ASP A 194 -13.02 -8.87 5.69
N ALA A 195 -11.80 -8.90 5.12
CA ALA A 195 -11.47 -9.78 3.98
C ALA A 195 -11.71 -11.28 4.28
N SER A 196 -11.49 -11.73 5.52
CA SER A 196 -11.77 -13.11 5.93
C SER A 196 -13.27 -13.40 5.89
N HIS A 197 -14.09 -12.44 6.34
CA HIS A 197 -15.55 -12.59 6.31
C HIS A 197 -16.08 -12.67 4.88
N PHE A 198 -15.56 -11.84 3.97
CA PHE A 198 -15.91 -11.92 2.56
C PHE A 198 -15.51 -13.26 1.97
N PHE A 199 -14.29 -13.73 2.24
CA PHE A 199 -13.82 -15.02 1.76
C PHE A 199 -14.73 -16.18 2.18
N ASP A 200 -15.17 -16.21 3.44
CA ASP A 200 -16.10 -17.22 3.95
C ASP A 200 -17.42 -17.23 3.16
N GLN A 201 -17.94 -16.05 2.77
CA GLN A 201 -19.15 -15.95 1.94
C GLN A 201 -18.92 -16.57 0.55
N TYR A 202 -17.80 -16.25 -0.10
CA TYR A 202 -17.45 -16.81 -1.42
C TYR A 202 -17.21 -18.33 -1.34
N GLN A 203 -16.53 -18.79 -0.30
CA GLN A 203 -16.27 -20.21 -0.06
C GLN A 203 -17.58 -21.00 0.11
N LYS A 204 -18.50 -20.51 0.96
CA LYS A 204 -19.83 -21.12 1.13
C LYS A 204 -20.64 -21.14 -0.16
N ALA A 205 -20.47 -20.13 -1.01
CA ALA A 205 -21.11 -20.06 -2.32
C ALA A 205 -20.39 -20.89 -3.41
N GLY A 206 -19.25 -21.52 -3.11
CA GLY A 206 -18.46 -22.27 -4.08
C GLY A 206 -17.86 -21.40 -5.19
N LYS A 207 -17.66 -20.10 -4.94
CA LYS A 207 -17.15 -19.13 -5.92
C LYS A 207 -15.75 -18.66 -5.55
N LYS A 208 -14.93 -18.35 -6.56
CA LYS A 208 -13.65 -17.66 -6.33
C LYS A 208 -13.92 -16.21 -5.95
N MET A 209 -13.29 -15.72 -4.89
CA MET A 209 -13.35 -14.32 -4.51
C MET A 209 -12.43 -13.49 -5.43
N PRO A 210 -12.92 -12.42 -6.07
CA PRO A 210 -12.06 -11.49 -6.78
C PRO A 210 -11.21 -10.71 -5.78
N VAL A 211 -9.92 -10.59 -6.08
CA VAL A 211 -8.95 -9.83 -5.29
C VAL A 211 -8.11 -8.99 -6.23
N THR A 212 -7.89 -7.73 -5.87
CA THR A 212 -6.96 -6.83 -6.56
C THR A 212 -5.90 -6.37 -5.57
N VAL A 213 -4.65 -6.27 -6.02
CA VAL A 213 -3.55 -5.72 -5.23
C VAL A 213 -3.06 -4.47 -5.95
N ALA A 214 -2.99 -3.35 -5.23
CA ALA A 214 -2.38 -2.10 -5.69
C ALA A 214 -1.06 -1.83 -4.95
#